data_AF-A0A2V8NAI5-F1
#
_entry.id   AF-A0A2V8NAI5-F1
#
_cell.length_a   1.000
_cell.length_b   1.000
_cell.length_c   1.000
_cell.angle_alpha   90.00
_cell.angle_beta   90.00
_cell.angle_gamma   90.00
#
_symmetry.space_group_name_H-M   'P 1'
#
loop_
_entity.id
_entity.type
_entity.pdbx_description
1 polymer ?
#
loop_
_entity_poly.entity_id
_entity_poly.type
_entity_poly.pdbx_seq_one_letter_code
_entity_poly.pdbx_strand_id
1 'polypeptide(L)'
;MSKVNLMKKLIQAILSFVICSFLIFPVLANQRTSRKVQVTGIYSSLRYVEDAGDVVGMEIFISNSRDGYHATVQIAEGVMFAPILIEVQVKGTNIEFTLPESAGQRARKFLGQLTANGITGKFQDDVKSTFLKRKNSYWQ
;
A
#
# COMPACT_ATOMS: atom_id res chain seq x y z
N MET A 1 -1.04 -19.07 68.42
CA MET A 1 -1.43 -19.28 67.01
C MET A 1 -0.39 -20.19 66.36
N SER A 2 -0.76 -21.42 65.95
CA SER A 2 0.19 -22.46 65.53
C SER A 2 0.99 -22.07 64.27
N LYS A 3 2.32 -22.33 64.25
CA LYS A 3 3.22 -22.10 63.11
C LYS A 3 2.68 -22.64 61.78
N VAL A 4 1.90 -23.73 61.84
CA VAL A 4 1.28 -24.37 60.67
C VAL A 4 0.24 -23.48 59.99
N ASN A 5 -0.53 -22.70 60.76
CA ASN A 5 -1.54 -21.78 60.20
C ASN A 5 -0.90 -20.52 59.63
N LEU A 6 0.29 -20.14 60.11
CA LEU A 6 1.05 -19.02 59.56
C LEU A 6 1.69 -19.39 58.21
N MET A 7 2.26 -20.60 58.08
CA MET A 7 2.84 -21.09 56.82
C MET A 7 1.78 -21.27 55.72
N LYS A 8 0.57 -21.75 56.06
CA LYS A 8 -0.53 -21.88 55.09
C LYS A 8 -0.99 -20.53 54.52
N LYS A 9 -1.09 -19.49 55.38
CA LYS A 9 -1.43 -18.13 54.94
C LYS A 9 -0.33 -17.50 54.07
N LEU A 10 0.94 -17.78 54.37
CA LEU A 10 2.08 -17.30 53.57
C LEU A 10 2.07 -17.90 52.16
N ILE A 11 1.84 -19.21 52.05
CA ILE A 11 1.77 -19.93 50.77
C ILE A 11 0.59 -19.43 49.92
N GLN A 12 -0.57 -19.19 50.55
CA GLN A 12 -1.77 -18.70 49.87
C GLN A 12 -1.62 -17.25 49.37
N ALA A 13 -0.90 -16.41 50.11
CA ALA A 13 -0.55 -15.05 49.69
C ALA A 13 0.43 -15.06 48.50
N ILE A 14 1.44 -15.94 48.52
CA ILE A 14 2.41 -16.09 47.43
C ILE A 14 1.72 -16.62 46.15
N LEU A 15 0.83 -17.60 46.28
CA LEU A 15 0.05 -18.11 45.14
C LEU A 15 -0.85 -17.01 44.53
N SER A 16 -1.50 -16.20 45.37
CA SER A 16 -2.37 -15.12 44.90
C SER A 16 -1.59 -14.00 44.20
N PHE A 17 -0.36 -13.73 44.64
CA PHE A 17 0.53 -12.74 44.03
C PHE A 17 1.06 -13.18 42.66
N VAL A 18 1.40 -14.47 42.50
CA VAL A 18 1.87 -15.04 41.21
C VAL A 18 0.73 -15.13 40.18
N ILE A 19 -0.50 -15.38 40.62
CA ILE A 19 -1.68 -15.40 39.73
C ILE A 19 -2.04 -13.97 39.27
N CYS A 20 -1.85 -12.95 40.12
CA CYS A 20 -2.06 -11.55 39.73
C CYS A 20 -0.98 -11.03 38.76
N SER A 21 0.27 -11.48 38.87
CA SER A 21 1.35 -11.00 38.00
C SER A 21 1.32 -11.59 36.58
N PHE A 22 0.70 -12.75 36.38
CA PHE A 22 0.50 -13.33 35.03
C PHE A 22 -0.68 -12.71 34.25
N LEU A 23 -1.57 -11.95 34.90
CA LEU A 23 -2.67 -11.24 34.24
C LEU A 23 -2.30 -9.84 33.75
N ILE A 24 -1.06 -9.40 33.99
CA ILE A 24 -0.53 -8.09 33.58
C ILE A 24 0.57 -8.27 32.52
N PHE A 25 0.44 -9.25 31.63
CA PHE A 25 1.13 -9.12 30.34
C PHE A 25 0.43 -7.99 29.60
N PRO A 26 1.06 -6.81 29.43
CA PRO A 26 0.46 -5.80 28.61
C PRO A 26 0.41 -6.41 27.20
N VAL A 27 -0.80 -6.53 26.69
CA VAL A 27 -1.03 -6.68 25.27
C VAL A 27 -0.39 -5.44 24.63
N LEU A 28 0.89 -5.50 24.30
CA LEU A 28 1.46 -4.71 23.21
C LEU A 28 0.85 -5.30 21.94
N ALA A 29 -0.44 -5.06 21.77
CA ALA A 29 -1.07 -5.11 20.47
C ALA A 29 -0.22 -4.18 19.62
N ASN A 30 0.40 -4.80 18.63
CA ASN A 30 1.15 -4.19 17.57
C ASN A 30 0.26 -3.11 16.94
N GLN A 31 0.28 -1.89 17.48
CA GLN A 31 -0.24 -0.72 16.82
C GLN A 31 0.75 -0.43 15.68
N ARG A 32 0.70 -1.29 14.65
CA ARG A 32 1.04 -0.85 13.31
C ARG A 32 0.04 0.27 13.08
N THR A 33 0.47 1.51 13.30
CA THR A 33 -0.19 2.68 12.78
C THR A 33 -0.39 2.39 11.30
N SER A 34 -1.58 1.93 10.95
CA SER A 34 -1.94 1.67 9.56
C SER A 34 -1.87 3.02 8.90
N ARG A 35 -0.72 3.32 8.28
CA ARG A 35 -0.51 4.58 7.58
C ARG A 35 -1.66 4.66 6.59
N LYS A 36 -2.57 5.61 6.81
CA LYS A 36 -3.77 5.78 6.00
C LYS A 36 -3.33 5.72 4.54
N VAL A 37 -3.86 4.75 3.80
CA VAL A 37 -3.49 4.55 2.40
C VAL A 37 -3.91 5.81 1.64
N GLN A 38 -2.92 6.57 1.19
CA GLN A 38 -3.15 7.78 0.42
C GLN A 38 -3.34 7.41 -1.05
N VAL A 39 -4.36 7.98 -1.68
CA VAL A 39 -4.63 7.79 -3.11
C VAL A 39 -3.66 8.60 -3.95
N THR A 40 -3.40 9.84 -3.55
CA THR A 40 -2.51 10.76 -4.26
C THR A 40 -1.05 10.35 -4.19
N GLY A 41 -0.28 10.80 -5.17
CA GLY A 41 1.17 10.64 -5.24
C GLY A 41 1.66 10.00 -6.54
N ILE A 42 2.98 9.85 -6.63
CA ILE A 42 3.64 9.20 -7.77
C ILE A 42 3.86 7.72 -7.46
N TYR A 43 3.50 6.86 -8.41
CA TYR A 43 3.66 5.41 -8.34
C TYR A 43 4.36 4.95 -9.61
N SER A 44 5.56 4.37 -9.47
CA SER A 44 6.42 4.17 -10.63
C SER A 44 7.22 2.88 -10.58
N SER A 45 7.23 2.17 -11.72
CA SER A 45 8.19 1.13 -12.07
C SER A 45 9.08 1.53 -13.26
N LEU A 46 8.94 2.77 -13.75
CA LEU A 46 9.78 3.31 -14.82
C LEU A 46 11.24 3.25 -14.42
N ARG A 47 12.06 2.74 -15.33
CA ARG A 47 13.52 2.69 -15.19
C ARG A 47 14.17 2.63 -16.56
N TYR A 48 15.40 3.13 -16.62
CA TYR A 48 16.30 2.92 -17.74
C TYR A 48 16.97 1.54 -17.61
N VAL A 49 17.14 0.85 -18.74
CA VAL A 49 17.83 -0.43 -18.85
C VAL A 49 19.12 -0.20 -19.62
N GLU A 50 20.22 -0.08 -18.88
CA GLU A 50 21.53 0.32 -19.43
C GLU A 50 21.98 -0.59 -20.58
N ASP A 51 21.85 -1.90 -20.42
CA ASP A 51 22.30 -2.89 -21.41
C ASP A 51 21.55 -2.81 -22.74
N ALA A 52 20.30 -2.37 -22.72
CA ALA A 52 19.45 -2.28 -23.91
C ALA A 52 19.36 -0.85 -24.48
N GLY A 53 19.71 0.16 -23.69
CA GLY A 53 19.46 1.56 -24.04
C GLY A 53 17.99 1.97 -23.93
N ASP A 54 17.16 1.15 -23.29
CA ASP A 54 15.70 1.27 -23.28
C ASP A 54 15.16 1.93 -22.02
N VAL A 55 13.99 2.56 -22.13
CA VAL A 55 13.15 2.92 -20.97
C VAL A 55 11.97 1.96 -20.91
N VAL A 56 11.74 1.36 -19.75
CA VAL A 56 10.65 0.40 -19.55
C VAL A 56 9.87 0.68 -18.27
N GLY A 57 8.59 0.30 -18.27
CA GLY A 57 7.72 0.32 -17.09
C GLY A 57 6.56 1.29 -17.22
N MET A 58 6.00 1.66 -16.07
CA MET A 58 4.84 2.54 -16.00
C MET A 58 4.95 3.48 -14.82
N GLU A 59 4.48 4.71 -15.01
CA GLU A 59 4.30 5.70 -13.96
C GLU A 59 2.87 6.21 -13.97
N ILE A 60 2.30 6.28 -12.77
CA ILE A 60 0.97 6.83 -12.51
C ILE A 60 1.17 7.93 -11.48
N PHE A 61 0.88 9.17 -11.85
CA PHE A 61 0.85 10.29 -10.94
C PHE A 61 -0.60 10.68 -10.65
N ILE A 62 -1.09 10.37 -9.44
CA ILE A 62 -2.46 10.67 -9.03
C ILE A 62 -2.50 11.97 -8.22
N SER A 63 -3.36 12.88 -8.66
CA SER A 63 -3.68 14.13 -7.96
C SER A 63 -5.18 14.21 -7.69
N ASN A 64 -5.58 15.05 -6.73
CA ASN A 64 -6.97 15.34 -6.47
C ASN A 64 -7.29 16.78 -6.91
N SER A 65 -8.38 16.96 -7.65
CA SER A 65 -8.90 18.26 -8.05
C SER A 65 -10.31 18.47 -7.48
N ARG A 66 -10.97 19.58 -7.86
CA ARG A 66 -12.38 19.82 -7.52
C ARG A 66 -13.31 18.72 -8.07
N ASP A 67 -12.92 18.16 -9.21
CA ASP A 67 -13.73 17.20 -9.98
C ASP A 67 -13.34 15.74 -9.67
N GLY A 68 -12.51 15.53 -8.63
CA GLY A 68 -12.08 14.23 -8.17
C GLY A 68 -10.66 13.86 -8.56
N TYR A 69 -10.36 12.56 -8.53
CA TYR A 69 -9.02 12.07 -8.77
C TYR A 69 -8.69 12.00 -10.26
N HIS A 70 -7.52 12.50 -10.60
CA HIS A 70 -6.98 12.45 -11.96
C HIS A 70 -5.58 11.86 -11.92
N ALA A 71 -5.24 11.06 -12.92
CA ALA A 71 -3.92 10.50 -13.12
C ALA A 71 -3.29 11.01 -14.41
N THR A 72 -2.01 11.40 -14.34
CA THR A 72 -1.15 11.35 -15.52
C THR A 72 -0.52 9.97 -15.58
N VAL A 73 -0.70 9.26 -16.69
CA VAL A 73 -0.17 7.91 -16.91
C VAL A 73 0.86 7.95 -18.03
N GLN A 74 2.05 7.45 -17.75
CA GLN A 74 3.14 7.31 -18.72
C GLN A 74 3.60 5.86 -18.74
N ILE A 75 3.75 5.31 -19.95
CA ILE A 75 4.19 3.93 -20.17
C ILE A 75 5.43 3.98 -21.06
N ALA A 76 6.35 3.05 -20.83
CA ALA A 76 7.48 2.83 -21.70
C ALA A 76 7.67 1.34 -21.96
N GLU A 77 7.83 0.99 -23.24
CA GLU A 77 8.07 -0.37 -23.74
C GLU A 77 9.25 -0.32 -24.72
N GLY A 78 10.41 0.11 -24.23
CA GLY A 78 11.60 0.43 -25.04
C GLY A 78 11.73 1.95 -25.20
N VAL A 79 10.68 2.60 -25.67
CA VAL A 79 10.56 4.06 -25.76
C VAL A 79 9.39 4.58 -24.94
N MET A 80 9.47 5.85 -24.52
CA MET A 80 8.38 6.51 -23.80
C MET A 80 7.24 6.86 -24.76
N PHE A 81 6.02 6.50 -24.37
CA PHE A 81 4.82 7.02 -25.00
C PHE A 81 4.46 8.39 -24.40
N ALA A 82 3.65 9.17 -25.13
CA ALA A 82 3.13 10.44 -24.63
C ALA A 82 2.30 10.21 -23.35
N PRO A 83 2.45 11.08 -22.33
CA PRO A 83 1.67 10.97 -21.11
C PRO A 83 0.19 11.28 -21.38
N ILE A 84 -0.70 10.54 -20.70
CA ILE A 84 -2.15 10.68 -20.83
C ILE A 84 -2.73 11.15 -19.50
N LEU A 85 -3.52 12.23 -19.52
CA LEU A 85 -4.30 12.68 -18.36
C LEU A 85 -5.68 12.02 -18.39
N ILE A 86 -6.08 11.39 -17.29
CA ILE A 86 -7.34 10.66 -17.19
C ILE A 86 -7.97 10.74 -15.80
N GLU A 87 -9.28 10.64 -15.73
CA GLU A 87 -10.02 10.45 -14.47
C GLU A 87 -9.72 9.07 -13.84
N VAL A 88 -9.64 9.04 -12.52
CA VAL A 88 -9.45 7.81 -11.72
C VAL A 88 -10.66 7.60 -10.84
N GLN A 89 -11.34 6.47 -11.03
CA GLN A 89 -12.38 6.05 -10.12
C GLN A 89 -11.75 5.37 -8.91
N VAL A 90 -12.17 5.78 -7.71
CA VAL A 90 -11.60 5.29 -6.44
C VAL A 90 -12.72 4.72 -5.57
N LYS A 91 -12.56 3.45 -5.16
CA LYS A 91 -13.48 2.76 -4.24
C LYS A 91 -12.71 2.13 -3.10
N GLY A 92 -12.63 2.84 -1.98
CA GLY A 92 -11.78 2.46 -0.85
C GLY A 92 -10.31 2.52 -1.24
N THR A 93 -9.65 1.37 -1.29
CA THR A 93 -8.26 1.25 -1.73
C THR A 93 -8.13 0.75 -3.17
N ASN A 94 -9.24 0.44 -3.84
CA ASN A 94 -9.24 0.07 -5.25
C ASN A 94 -9.28 1.32 -6.13
N ILE A 95 -8.54 1.30 -7.23
CA ILE A 95 -8.57 2.32 -8.27
C ILE A 95 -8.78 1.69 -9.64
N GLU A 96 -9.45 2.41 -10.52
CA GLU A 96 -9.58 2.02 -11.93
C GLU A 96 -9.60 3.24 -12.85
N PHE A 97 -9.09 3.05 -14.06
CA PHE A 97 -9.16 4.01 -15.16
C PHE A 97 -9.03 3.25 -16.49
N THR A 98 -9.40 3.89 -17.60
CA THR A 98 -9.37 3.26 -18.94
C THR A 98 -8.54 4.10 -19.89
N LEU A 99 -7.34 3.63 -20.22
CA LEU A 99 -6.54 4.32 -21.23
C LEU A 99 -7.28 4.34 -22.57
N PRO A 100 -7.38 5.50 -23.24
CA PRO A 100 -7.94 5.57 -24.58
C PRO A 100 -6.98 4.91 -25.58
N GLU A 101 -7.50 4.61 -26.77
CA GLU A 101 -6.64 4.27 -27.89
C GLU A 101 -5.80 5.49 -28.29
N SER A 102 -4.50 5.30 -28.46
CA SER A 102 -3.56 6.35 -28.88
C SER A 102 -2.45 5.75 -29.73
N ALA A 103 -1.61 6.58 -30.35
CA ALA A 103 -0.54 6.12 -31.22
C ALA A 103 0.40 5.12 -30.49
N GLY A 104 0.31 3.85 -30.85
CA GLY A 104 1.10 2.76 -30.25
C GLY A 104 0.50 2.13 -28.99
N GLN A 105 -0.70 2.52 -28.54
CA GLN A 105 -1.38 1.91 -27.40
C GLN A 105 -2.84 1.63 -27.68
N ARG A 106 -3.25 0.38 -27.46
CA ARG A 106 -4.67 -0.04 -27.48
C ARG A 106 -5.42 0.53 -26.28
N ALA A 107 -6.72 0.78 -26.45
CA ALA A 107 -7.60 1.07 -25.33
C ALA A 107 -7.62 -0.11 -24.34
N ARG A 108 -7.47 0.18 -23.04
CA ARG A 108 -7.40 -0.87 -22.00
C ARG A 108 -7.71 -0.33 -20.61
N LYS A 109 -8.47 -1.11 -19.83
CA LYS A 109 -8.81 -0.79 -18.43
C LYS A 109 -7.69 -1.25 -17.49
N PHE A 110 -7.24 -0.36 -16.61
CA PHE A 110 -6.34 -0.67 -15.51
C PHE A 110 -7.12 -0.89 -14.22
N LEU A 111 -6.76 -1.93 -13.47
CA LEU A 111 -7.31 -2.29 -12.17
C LEU A 111 -6.19 -2.30 -11.15
N GLY A 112 -6.27 -1.44 -10.13
CA GLY A 112 -5.22 -1.25 -9.14
C GLY A 112 -5.71 -1.35 -7.70
N GLN A 113 -4.85 -1.85 -6.82
CA GLN A 113 -5.04 -1.92 -5.38
C GLN A 113 -3.95 -1.08 -4.71
N LEU A 114 -4.34 0.01 -4.06
CA LEU A 114 -3.46 0.88 -3.29
C LEU A 114 -3.05 0.20 -1.99
N THR A 115 -1.79 0.43 -1.63
CA THR A 115 -1.18 0.08 -0.35
C THR A 115 -0.39 1.27 0.18
N ALA A 116 0.12 1.17 1.41
CA ALA A 116 1.04 2.19 1.95
C ALA A 116 2.30 2.36 1.06
N ASN A 117 2.73 1.30 0.37
CA ASN A 117 4.00 1.25 -0.35
C ASN A 117 3.88 1.50 -1.86
N GLY A 118 2.67 1.47 -2.43
CA GLY A 118 2.50 1.55 -3.87
C GLY A 118 1.15 1.07 -4.36
N ILE A 119 1.07 0.80 -5.67
CA ILE A 119 -0.07 0.19 -6.34
C ILE A 119 0.34 -1.19 -6.83
N THR A 120 -0.41 -2.22 -6.46
CA THR A 120 -0.37 -3.50 -7.18
C THR A 120 -1.54 -3.50 -8.16
N GLY A 121 -1.28 -3.65 -9.44
CA GLY A 121 -2.35 -3.59 -10.44
C GLY A 121 -1.98 -4.25 -11.74
N LYS A 122 -2.96 -4.34 -12.64
CA LYS A 122 -2.80 -4.89 -13.97
C LYS A 122 -3.80 -4.28 -14.93
N PHE A 123 -3.52 -4.39 -16.22
CA PHE A 123 -4.59 -4.18 -17.17
C PHE A 123 -5.49 -5.40 -17.21
N GLN A 124 -6.77 -5.19 -17.50
CA GLN A 124 -7.81 -6.21 -17.42
C GLN A 124 -7.48 -7.48 -18.22
N ASP A 125 -6.83 -7.31 -19.38
CA ASP A 125 -6.46 -8.42 -20.27
C ASP A 125 -5.10 -9.05 -19.94
N ASP A 126 -4.37 -8.50 -18.97
CA ASP A 126 -3.07 -9.03 -18.56
C ASP A 126 -3.25 -10.16 -17.54
N VAL A 127 -2.43 -11.20 -17.68
CA VAL A 127 -2.36 -12.30 -16.72
C VAL A 127 -1.61 -11.87 -15.45
N LYS A 128 -0.49 -11.15 -15.63
CA LYS A 128 0.41 -10.76 -14.55
C LYS A 128 0.12 -9.35 -14.04
N SER A 129 0.18 -9.19 -12.72
CA SER A 129 0.18 -7.88 -12.08
C SER A 129 1.58 -7.29 -12.01
N THR A 130 1.63 -5.96 -12.05
CA THR A 130 2.82 -5.16 -11.81
C THR A 130 2.69 -4.42 -10.48
N PHE A 131 3.83 -4.21 -9.82
CA PHE A 131 3.91 -3.37 -8.63
C PHE A 131 4.57 -2.04 -8.98
N LEU A 132 3.84 -0.95 -8.72
CA LEU A 132 4.32 0.41 -8.87
C LEU A 132 4.68 0.95 -7.49
N LYS A 133 5.99 1.14 -7.26
CA LYS A 133 6.48 1.65 -5.98
C LYS A 133 6.08 3.10 -5.82
N ARG A 134 5.57 3.47 -4.65
CA ARG A 134 5.36 4.87 -4.27
C ARG A 134 6.69 5.63 -4.28
N LYS A 135 6.74 6.78 -4.95
CA LYS A 135 7.89 7.70 -5.05
C LYS A 135 7.55 9.04 -4.40
N ASN A 136 8.57 9.82 -4.04
CA ASN A 136 8.37 11.12 -3.40
C ASN A 136 7.54 12.06 -4.28
N SER A 137 6.57 12.75 -3.68
CA SER A 137 5.76 13.78 -4.35
C SER A 137 5.23 14.78 -3.32
N TYR A 138 4.85 15.98 -3.74
CA TYR A 138 4.22 16.99 -2.87
C TYR A 138 2.99 16.46 -2.12
N TRP A 139 2.26 15.52 -2.71
CA TRP A 139 0.98 15.01 -2.21
C TRP A 139 1.09 13.90 -1.15
N GLN A 140 2.24 13.77 -0.47
CA GLN A 140 2.56 12.69 0.47
C GLN A 140 2.75 13.13 1.90
#